data_AF-A0A9Q0NZV7-F1
#
_entry.id   AF-A0A9Q0NZV7-F1
#
_cell.length_a   1.000
_cell.length_b   1.000
_cell.length_c   1.000
_cell.angle_alpha   90.00
_cell.angle_beta   90.00
_cell.angle_gamma   90.00
#
_symmetry.space_group_name_H-M   'P 1'
#
loop_
_entity.id
_entity.type
_entity.pdbx_description
1 polymer ?
#
loop_
_entity_poly.entity_id
_entity_poly.type
_entity_poly.pdbx_seq_one_letter_code
_entity_poly.pdbx_strand_id
1 'polypeptide(L)'
;MEITAYQPCIDAEFESLIERIYPPRVCIDNETYQDCTLVKVDSANKQGILLEMVQVLTDLDLVISKSYISSDGGWFMEVFHVTDQLGSKLTDESLILYIQQALCENRRRGVSKELQTCLHREVRPPYASTDHTAMEITGTDRPGLLSEISAVLSKLECHVTAAVVWTHNNRVASIIYMEDGFQGGPITDPKRIAHVQEQLENVVEAHHGVGERRSVRLTAPAPGQKTHTGRRLHQLMYASMDHEPCQGCNGGGLAHRNNCTQIHVSIESCKEKGYSVVNVRSRDRPKLLFDTLCALTDMQYVVFHAAVSSKGTMADQVRHHHAFLTDHNFLFIEIV
;
A
#
# COMPACT_ATOMS: atom_id res chain seq x y z
N MET A 1 -28.87 -11.55 31.56
CA MET A 1 -27.96 -10.42 31.84
C MET A 1 -27.36 -10.00 30.52
N GLU A 2 -27.91 -8.94 29.92
CA GLU A 2 -27.34 -8.31 28.74
C GLU A 2 -26.08 -7.56 29.15
N ILE A 3 -24.96 -7.88 28.52
CA ILE A 3 -23.72 -7.12 28.68
C ILE A 3 -23.81 -6.00 27.65
N THR A 4 -24.28 -4.83 28.08
CA THR A 4 -24.17 -3.59 27.31
C THR A 4 -22.68 -3.25 27.18
N ALA A 5 -22.13 -3.44 25.99
CA ALA A 5 -20.81 -2.96 25.65
C ALA A 5 -20.79 -1.43 25.82
N TYR A 6 -20.08 -0.96 26.84
CA TYR A 6 -19.84 0.46 27.05
C TYR A 6 -18.85 0.91 25.98
N GLN A 7 -19.36 1.41 24.86
CA GLN A 7 -18.54 2.07 23.85
C GLN A 7 -18.24 3.48 24.38
N PRO A 8 -16.99 3.83 24.72
CA PRO A 8 -16.71 5.19 25.16
C PRO A 8 -16.96 6.10 23.95
N CYS A 9 -18.05 6.86 24.03
CA CYS A 9 -18.35 7.92 23.09
C CYS A 9 -17.33 9.03 23.36
N ILE A 10 -16.17 8.97 22.69
CA ILE A 10 -15.23 10.08 22.70
C ILE A 10 -15.94 11.22 21.99
N ASP A 11 -16.17 12.30 22.73
CA ASP A 11 -16.85 13.49 22.24
C ASP A 11 -16.10 14.07 21.04
N ALA A 12 -16.80 14.35 19.95
CA ALA A 12 -16.23 14.97 18.76
C ALA A 12 -15.55 16.32 19.09
N GLU A 13 -16.00 17.00 20.15
CA GLU A 13 -15.34 18.21 20.66
C GLU A 13 -13.95 17.92 21.24
N PHE A 14 -13.74 16.77 21.89
CA PHE A 14 -12.46 16.37 22.48
C PHE A 14 -11.42 16.00 21.41
N GLU A 15 -11.82 15.27 20.37
CA GLU A 15 -10.98 14.99 19.19
C GLU A 15 -10.54 16.28 18.49
N SER A 16 -11.46 17.24 18.33
CA SER A 16 -11.15 18.56 17.76
C SER A 16 -10.18 19.37 18.62
N LEU A 17 -10.21 19.19 19.94
CA LEU A 17 -9.31 19.82 20.90
C LEU A 17 -7.90 19.24 20.80
N ILE A 18 -7.76 17.90 20.73
CA ILE A 18 -6.46 17.24 20.56
C ILE A 18 -5.80 17.70 19.26
N GLU A 19 -6.55 17.78 18.15
CA GLU A 19 -6.03 18.32 16.88
C GLU A 19 -5.56 19.77 16.96
N ARG A 20 -6.23 20.60 17.77
CA ARG A 20 -5.88 22.00 17.94
C ARG A 20 -4.65 22.18 18.82
N ILE A 21 -4.45 21.27 19.77
CA ILE A 21 -3.28 21.24 20.66
C ILE A 21 -2.07 20.64 19.93
N TYR A 22 -2.30 19.62 19.10
CA TYR A 22 -1.27 18.89 18.36
C TYR A 22 -1.58 18.91 16.87
N PRO A 23 -1.39 20.07 16.21
CA PRO A 23 -1.54 20.15 14.76
C PRO A 23 -0.55 19.19 14.10
N PRO A 24 -0.91 18.57 12.97
CA PRO A 24 0.02 17.73 12.23
C PRO A 24 1.25 18.55 11.83
N ARG A 25 2.43 18.06 12.17
CA ARG A 25 3.71 18.65 11.82
C ARG A 25 4.49 17.64 11.00
N VAL A 26 4.92 18.05 9.81
CA VAL A 26 5.77 17.25 8.95
C VAL A 26 7.12 17.94 8.84
N CYS A 27 8.18 17.25 9.24
CA CYS A 27 9.55 17.72 9.10
C CYS A 27 10.28 16.78 8.15
N ILE A 28 10.83 17.35 7.08
CA ILE A 28 11.69 16.61 6.15
C ILE A 28 13.13 17.03 6.43
N ASP A 29 13.97 16.04 6.74
CA ASP A 29 15.36 16.21 7.13
C ASP A 29 16.24 15.42 6.16
N ASN A 30 17.05 16.14 5.41
CA ASN A 30 17.92 15.60 4.36
C ASN A 30 19.41 15.75 4.69
N GLU A 31 19.72 16.08 5.95
CA GLU A 31 21.07 16.38 6.45
C GLU A 31 21.58 15.32 7.41
N THR A 32 20.69 14.68 8.18
CA THR A 32 21.09 13.68 9.19
C THR A 32 21.75 12.43 8.59
N TYR A 33 21.28 11.97 7.42
CA TYR A 33 21.81 10.79 6.73
C TYR A 33 22.27 11.15 5.31
N GLN A 34 23.34 10.52 4.85
CA GLN A 34 23.88 10.75 3.51
C GLN A 34 23.13 9.95 2.43
N ASP A 35 22.58 8.80 2.79
CA ASP A 35 21.99 7.82 1.88
C ASP A 35 20.45 7.84 1.85
N CYS A 36 19.78 8.63 2.70
CA CYS A 36 18.33 8.73 2.70
C CYS A 36 17.81 10.07 3.23
N THR A 37 16.55 10.34 2.94
CA THR A 37 15.80 11.47 3.49
C THR A 37 14.92 10.99 4.65
N LEU A 38 14.86 11.75 5.74
CA LEU A 38 13.96 11.48 6.86
C LEU A 38 12.66 12.25 6.70
N VAL A 39 11.53 11.57 6.76
CA VAL A 39 10.20 12.18 6.88
C VAL A 39 9.69 11.89 8.29
N LYS A 40 9.60 12.94 9.10
CA LYS A 40 9.11 12.90 10.49
C LYS A 40 7.72 13.49 10.53
N VAL A 41 6.77 12.77 11.13
CA VAL A 41 5.39 13.22 11.26
C VAL A 41 4.97 13.12 12.72
N ASP A 42 4.51 14.25 13.26
CA ASP A 42 4.04 14.37 14.64
C ASP A 42 2.59 14.82 14.60
N SER A 43 1.67 14.10 15.25
CA SER A 43 0.26 14.45 15.18
C SER A 43 -0.65 13.84 16.25
N ALA A 44 -1.90 14.31 16.30
CA ALA A 44 -2.97 13.63 17.01
C ALA A 44 -3.22 12.23 16.41
N ASN A 45 -3.36 11.23 17.29
CA ASN A 45 -3.69 9.87 16.89
C ASN A 45 -5.13 9.78 16.40
N LYS A 46 -5.32 9.28 15.17
CA LYS A 46 -6.63 8.95 14.61
C LYS A 46 -6.58 7.58 13.96
N GLN A 47 -7.71 6.90 13.95
CA GLN A 47 -7.82 5.62 13.26
C GLN A 47 -7.48 5.75 11.77
N GLY A 48 -6.65 4.84 11.26
CA GLY A 48 -6.30 4.73 9.84
C GLY A 48 -5.20 5.67 9.33
N ILE A 49 -4.73 6.58 10.19
CA ILE A 49 -3.84 7.67 9.76
C ILE A 49 -2.47 7.19 9.28
N LEU A 50 -1.94 6.14 9.90
CA LEU A 50 -0.70 5.51 9.51
C LEU A 50 -0.76 4.97 8.08
N LEU A 51 -1.86 4.30 7.75
CA LEU A 51 -2.06 3.74 6.42
C LEU A 51 -2.17 4.87 5.38
N GLU A 52 -2.88 5.96 5.69
CA GLU A 52 -2.97 7.12 4.80
C GLU A 52 -1.60 7.73 4.50
N MET A 53 -0.72 7.87 5.50
CA MET A 53 0.63 8.39 5.29
C MET A 53 1.48 7.47 4.44
N VAL A 54 1.49 6.17 4.78
CA VAL A 54 2.25 5.17 4.02
C VAL A 54 1.71 5.06 2.59
N GLN A 55 0.40 5.23 2.38
CA GLN A 55 -0.21 5.32 1.05
C GLN A 55 0.38 6.49 0.25
N VAL A 56 0.44 7.70 0.81
CA VAL A 56 1.01 8.86 0.12
C VAL A 56 2.45 8.61 -0.32
N LEU A 57 3.30 8.10 0.59
CA LEU A 57 4.70 7.81 0.27
C LEU A 57 4.81 6.70 -0.78
N THR A 58 3.98 5.67 -0.69
CA THR A 58 3.97 4.53 -1.61
C THR A 58 3.48 4.90 -3.01
N ASP A 59 2.52 5.81 -3.11
CA ASP A 59 2.01 6.33 -4.37
C ASP A 59 2.99 7.30 -5.03
N LEU A 60 3.89 7.94 -4.28
CA LEU A 60 5.02 8.68 -4.83
C LEU A 60 6.18 7.76 -5.26
N ASP A 61 5.96 6.45 -5.21
CA ASP A 61 6.94 5.40 -5.42
C ASP A 61 8.24 5.57 -4.62
N LEU A 62 8.10 6.14 -3.42
CA LEU A 62 9.19 6.22 -2.46
C LEU A 62 9.37 4.88 -1.76
N VAL A 63 10.63 4.54 -1.49
CA VAL A 63 11.01 3.33 -0.79
C VAL A 63 11.25 3.65 0.68
N ILE A 64 10.43 3.05 1.56
CA ILE A 64 10.62 3.13 3.01
C ILE A 64 11.56 2.00 3.44
N SER A 65 12.79 2.35 3.78
CA SER A 65 13.82 1.37 4.17
C SER A 65 13.85 1.08 5.67
N LYS A 66 13.49 2.07 6.48
CA LYS A 66 13.31 1.95 7.92
C LYS A 66 12.15 2.82 8.37
N SER A 67 11.47 2.40 9.41
CA SER A 67 10.48 3.26 10.06
C SER A 67 10.34 2.96 11.54
N TYR A 68 9.99 3.99 12.30
CA TYR A 68 9.63 3.90 13.72
C TYR A 68 8.28 4.58 13.90
N ILE A 69 7.33 3.88 14.51
CA ILE A 69 5.94 4.31 14.68
C ILE A 69 5.58 4.13 16.16
N SER A 70 5.01 5.18 16.77
CA SER A 70 4.57 5.17 18.17
C SER A 70 3.26 5.92 18.35
N SER A 71 2.32 5.31 19.06
CA SER A 71 0.97 5.82 19.27
C SER A 71 0.66 6.01 20.76
N ASP A 72 1.37 6.88 21.47
CA ASP A 72 1.26 7.00 22.93
C ASP A 72 0.38 8.17 23.37
N GLY A 73 -0.57 7.93 24.29
CA GLY A 73 -1.27 9.00 25.02
C GLY A 73 -2.08 9.96 24.14
N GLY A 74 -2.63 9.48 23.01
CA GLY A 74 -3.34 10.31 22.02
C GLY A 74 -2.41 11.03 21.03
N TRP A 75 -1.10 10.80 21.14
CA TRP A 75 -0.07 11.29 20.24
C TRP A 75 0.39 10.20 19.28
N PHE A 76 0.77 10.60 18.07
CA PHE A 76 1.17 9.71 16.99
C PHE A 76 2.45 10.28 16.36
N MET A 77 3.53 9.51 16.45
CA MET A 77 4.89 9.86 16.04
C MET A 77 5.45 8.84 15.06
N GLU A 78 5.77 9.29 13.85
CA GLU A 78 6.31 8.46 12.79
C GLU A 78 7.60 9.04 12.24
N VAL A 79 8.59 8.19 12.04
CA VAL A 79 9.81 8.51 11.32
C VAL A 79 9.99 7.51 10.20
N PHE A 80 10.03 7.98 8.96
CA PHE A 80 10.28 7.17 7.78
C PHE A 80 11.63 7.54 7.16
N HIS A 81 12.45 6.53 6.89
CA HIS A 81 13.67 6.67 6.10
C HIS A 81 13.32 6.37 4.65
N VAL A 82 13.23 7.41 3.82
CA VAL A 82 12.76 7.33 2.44
C VAL A 82 13.89 7.56 1.45
N THR A 83 13.83 6.84 0.35
CA THR A 83 14.64 7.06 -0.85
C THR A 83 13.74 7.04 -2.09
N ASP A 84 14.26 7.47 -3.24
CA ASP A 84 13.67 7.13 -4.52
C ASP A 84 13.81 5.62 -4.83
N GLN A 85 13.32 5.18 -6.00
CA GLN A 85 13.42 3.80 -6.46
C GLN A 85 14.86 3.34 -6.75
N LEU A 86 15.79 4.28 -6.97
CA LEU A 86 17.20 4.02 -7.21
C LEU A 86 18.02 3.96 -5.91
N GLY A 87 17.38 4.19 -4.76
CA GLY A 87 18.03 4.22 -3.45
C GLY A 87 18.73 5.55 -3.13
N SER A 88 18.44 6.61 -3.90
CA SER A 88 18.99 7.95 -3.66
C SER A 88 18.09 8.78 -2.76
N LYS A 89 18.70 9.73 -2.03
CA LYS A 89 17.94 10.70 -1.24
C LYS A 89 17.13 11.64 -2.14
N LEU A 90 16.07 12.20 -1.59
CA LEU A 90 15.23 13.16 -2.31
C LEU A 90 15.97 14.50 -2.40
N THR A 91 16.19 14.99 -3.62
CA THR A 91 16.86 16.28 -3.87
C THR A 91 15.94 17.30 -4.52
N ASP A 92 14.82 16.86 -5.10
CA ASP A 92 13.83 17.73 -5.72
C ASP A 92 13.02 18.46 -4.64
N GLU A 93 13.24 19.78 -4.54
CA GLU A 93 12.54 20.66 -3.60
C GLU A 93 11.02 20.65 -3.83
N SER A 94 10.57 20.50 -5.07
CA SER A 94 9.13 20.48 -5.40
C SER A 94 8.45 19.21 -4.88
N LEU A 95 9.12 18.06 -5.00
CA LEU A 95 8.67 16.79 -4.41
C LEU A 95 8.66 16.85 -2.88
N ILE A 96 9.69 17.43 -2.27
CA ILE A 96 9.78 17.62 -0.81
C ILE A 96 8.62 18.50 -0.30
N LEU A 97 8.37 19.64 -0.94
CA LEU A 97 7.26 20.52 -0.60
C LEU A 97 5.91 19.82 -0.79
N TYR A 98 5.76 19.04 -1.86
CA TYR A 98 4.56 18.25 -2.08
C TYR A 98 4.35 17.20 -0.98
N ILE A 99 5.38 16.48 -0.54
CA ILE A 99 5.27 15.50 0.55
C ILE A 99 4.82 16.20 1.84
N GLN A 100 5.42 17.33 2.18
CA GLN A 100 5.02 18.13 3.36
C GLN A 100 3.55 18.52 3.27
N GLN A 101 3.12 19.01 2.11
CA GLN A 101 1.75 19.42 1.88
C GLN A 101 0.78 18.24 1.91
N ALA A 102 1.07 17.14 1.20
CA ALA A 102 0.20 15.98 1.11
C ALA A 102 -0.01 15.30 2.48
N LEU A 103 1.04 15.22 3.31
CA LEU A 103 0.96 14.65 4.65
C LEU A 103 0.31 15.60 5.67
N CYS A 104 0.37 16.92 5.46
CA CYS A 104 -0.32 17.93 6.28
C CYS A 104 -1.80 18.16 5.87
N GLU A 105 -2.09 18.29 4.57
CA GLU A 105 -3.37 18.73 4.00
C GLU A 105 -4.41 17.63 3.81
N ASN A 106 -3.98 16.35 3.71
CA ASN A 106 -4.90 15.22 3.73
C ASN A 106 -5.77 15.19 5.01
N ARG A 107 -5.50 16.05 5.99
CA ARG A 107 -6.33 16.22 7.19
C ARG A 107 -7.41 17.30 7.11
N ARG A 108 -7.44 18.21 6.11
CA ARG A 108 -8.42 19.34 6.12
C ARG A 108 -9.07 19.77 4.79
N ARG A 109 -8.50 19.47 3.62
CA ARG A 109 -9.09 19.61 2.27
C ARG A 109 -7.98 19.35 1.26
N GLY A 110 -8.31 18.69 0.16
CA GLY A 110 -7.34 18.16 -0.81
C GLY A 110 -6.29 19.17 -1.31
N VAL A 111 -5.18 18.61 -1.78
CA VAL A 111 -4.00 19.31 -2.28
C VAL A 111 -4.38 20.41 -3.28
N SER A 112 -3.80 21.62 -3.12
CA SER A 112 -4.02 22.73 -4.05
C SER A 112 -3.74 22.33 -5.51
N LYS A 113 -4.68 22.63 -6.42
CA LYS A 113 -4.61 22.26 -7.86
C LYS A 113 -3.37 22.85 -8.56
N GLU A 114 -2.84 23.94 -8.04
CA GLU A 114 -1.70 24.68 -8.60
C GLU A 114 -0.38 23.88 -8.48
N LEU A 115 -0.17 23.14 -7.38
CA LEU A 115 1.03 22.32 -7.21
C LEU A 115 0.98 20.99 -7.99
N GLN A 116 -0.23 20.45 -8.19
CA GLN A 116 -0.43 19.30 -9.10
C GLN A 116 0.08 19.63 -10.50
N THR A 117 -0.11 20.88 -10.96
CA THR A 117 0.36 21.36 -12.27
C THR A 117 1.89 21.47 -12.37
N CYS A 118 2.59 21.68 -11.26
CA CYS A 118 4.05 21.76 -11.22
C CYS A 118 4.73 20.38 -11.29
N LEU A 119 4.15 19.34 -10.66
CA LEU A 119 4.66 17.96 -10.73
C LEU A 119 4.41 17.29 -12.09
N HIS A 120 3.45 17.81 -12.88
CA HIS A 120 3.05 17.24 -14.17
C HIS A 120 4.17 17.21 -15.24
N ARG A 121 5.35 17.78 -15.00
CA ARG A 121 6.42 17.86 -16.00
C ARG A 121 7.50 16.79 -15.89
N GLU A 122 7.77 16.20 -14.72
CA GLU A 122 8.90 15.27 -14.55
C GLU A 122 8.63 14.05 -13.64
N VAL A 123 7.67 14.12 -12.71
CA VAL A 123 7.30 12.99 -11.84
C VAL A 123 5.80 12.81 -11.94
N ARG A 124 5.31 12.01 -12.89
CA ARG A 124 3.89 11.63 -12.96
C ARG A 124 3.61 10.70 -11.79
N PRO A 125 2.94 11.13 -10.71
CA PRO A 125 2.52 10.19 -9.69
C PRO A 125 1.44 9.30 -10.30
N PRO A 126 1.32 8.01 -9.96
CA PRO A 126 0.25 7.12 -10.39
C PRO A 126 -1.13 7.52 -9.84
N TYR A 127 -1.28 8.71 -9.22
CA TYR A 127 -2.58 9.33 -9.03
C TYR A 127 -3.17 9.61 -10.40
N ALA A 128 -3.91 8.64 -10.92
CA ALA A 128 -4.76 8.82 -12.06
C ALA A 128 -5.57 10.09 -11.82
N SER A 129 -5.35 11.11 -12.66
CA SER A 129 -6.40 12.05 -13.00
C SER A 129 -7.67 11.24 -13.16
N THR A 130 -8.73 11.65 -12.47
CA THR A 130 -10.03 10.98 -12.37
C THR A 130 -10.80 10.94 -13.70
N ASP A 131 -10.08 11.04 -14.81
CA ASP A 131 -10.58 11.35 -16.14
C ASP A 131 -10.35 10.18 -17.12
N HIS A 132 -9.83 9.04 -16.63
CA HIS A 132 -9.58 7.85 -17.45
C HIS A 132 -10.51 6.69 -17.06
N THR A 133 -10.84 5.85 -18.04
CA THR A 133 -11.52 4.57 -17.78
C THR A 133 -10.52 3.60 -17.17
N ALA A 134 -10.88 3.00 -16.04
CA ALA A 134 -10.02 2.05 -15.33
C ALA A 134 -10.55 0.63 -15.52
N MET A 135 -9.65 -0.29 -15.82
CA MET A 135 -9.94 -1.70 -15.97
C MET A 135 -9.20 -2.50 -14.91
N GLU A 136 -9.93 -3.29 -14.14
CA GLU A 136 -9.40 -4.19 -13.12
C GLU A 136 -9.46 -5.63 -13.63
N ILE A 137 -8.33 -6.34 -13.61
CA ILE A 137 -8.24 -7.75 -14.02
C ILE A 137 -7.65 -8.56 -12.88
N THR A 138 -8.25 -9.71 -12.57
CA THR A 138 -7.65 -10.75 -11.74
C THR A 138 -7.72 -12.10 -12.43
N GLY A 139 -6.68 -12.91 -12.29
CA GLY A 139 -6.63 -14.24 -12.89
C GLY A 139 -5.35 -15.00 -12.56
N THR A 140 -5.14 -16.11 -13.26
CA THR A 140 -3.92 -16.91 -13.15
C THR A 140 -2.82 -16.32 -14.04
N ASP A 141 -1.66 -16.08 -13.45
CA ASP A 141 -0.49 -15.55 -14.15
C ASP A 141 0.07 -16.61 -15.09
N ARG A 142 0.33 -16.21 -16.34
CA ARG A 142 0.93 -17.07 -17.37
C ARG A 142 1.72 -16.24 -18.38
N PRO A 143 2.75 -16.83 -19.01
CA PRO A 143 3.39 -16.23 -20.16
C PRO A 143 2.37 -15.87 -21.24
N GLY A 144 2.44 -14.63 -21.76
CA GLY A 144 1.61 -14.17 -22.87
C GLY A 144 0.30 -13.47 -22.47
N LEU A 145 -0.18 -13.60 -21.23
CA LEU A 145 -1.47 -13.00 -20.80
C LEU A 145 -1.53 -11.49 -21.06
N LEU A 146 -0.52 -10.73 -20.62
CA LEU A 146 -0.48 -9.27 -20.86
C LEU A 146 -0.36 -8.93 -22.35
N SER A 147 0.30 -9.78 -23.14
CA SER A 147 0.40 -9.61 -24.59
C SER A 147 -0.96 -9.80 -25.27
N GLU A 148 -1.72 -10.81 -24.86
CA GLU A 148 -3.08 -11.06 -25.37
C GLU A 148 -4.04 -9.94 -24.99
N ILE A 149 -3.99 -9.47 -23.73
CA ILE A 149 -4.74 -8.30 -23.27
C ILE A 149 -4.39 -7.08 -24.11
N SER A 150 -3.09 -6.80 -24.30
CA SER A 150 -2.64 -5.66 -25.10
C SER A 150 -3.09 -5.77 -26.56
N ALA A 151 -3.10 -6.97 -27.14
CA ALA A 151 -3.58 -7.18 -28.51
C ALA A 151 -5.08 -6.91 -28.64
N VAL A 152 -5.89 -7.34 -27.67
CA VAL A 152 -7.33 -7.04 -27.65
C VAL A 152 -7.60 -5.55 -27.47
N LEU A 153 -6.93 -4.91 -26.51
CA LEU A 153 -7.06 -3.46 -26.31
C LEU A 153 -6.67 -2.67 -27.57
N SER A 154 -5.57 -3.05 -28.23
CA SER A 154 -5.16 -2.43 -29.49
C SER A 154 -6.16 -2.66 -30.61
N LYS A 155 -6.77 -3.85 -30.71
CA LYS A 155 -7.78 -4.18 -31.73
C LYS A 155 -9.09 -3.42 -31.52
N LEU A 156 -9.42 -3.09 -30.27
CA LEU A 156 -10.62 -2.32 -29.89
C LEU A 156 -10.38 -0.80 -29.88
N GLU A 157 -9.21 -0.37 -30.38
CA GLU A 157 -8.77 1.02 -30.39
C GLU A 157 -8.88 1.67 -28.99
N CYS A 158 -8.46 0.93 -27.97
CA CYS A 158 -8.31 1.45 -26.60
C CYS A 158 -6.87 1.90 -26.40
N HIS A 159 -6.66 3.19 -26.14
CA HIS A 159 -5.33 3.73 -25.87
C HIS A 159 -4.98 3.55 -24.38
N VAL A 160 -3.93 2.78 -24.08
CA VAL A 160 -3.49 2.56 -22.69
C VAL A 160 -2.61 3.73 -22.24
N THR A 161 -3.05 4.41 -21.17
CA THR A 161 -2.32 5.57 -20.60
C THR A 161 -1.39 5.17 -19.45
N ALA A 162 -1.78 4.16 -18.67
CA ALA A 162 -0.97 3.59 -17.60
C ALA A 162 -1.45 2.18 -17.26
N ALA A 163 -0.57 1.36 -16.72
CA ALA A 163 -0.92 0.04 -16.20
C ALA A 163 -0.07 -0.25 -14.96
N VAL A 164 -0.70 -0.83 -13.94
CA VAL A 164 -0.01 -1.33 -12.74
C VAL A 164 -0.39 -2.79 -12.58
N VAL A 165 0.62 -3.65 -12.47
CA VAL A 165 0.46 -5.10 -12.41
C VAL A 165 1.13 -5.64 -11.15
N TRP A 166 0.48 -6.58 -10.50
CA TRP A 166 1.02 -7.35 -9.38
C TRP A 166 0.87 -8.84 -9.69
N THR A 167 2.00 -9.54 -9.78
CA THR A 167 2.08 -11.01 -9.87
C THR A 167 2.60 -11.62 -8.57
N HIS A 168 1.92 -12.63 -8.03
CA HIS A 168 2.36 -13.37 -6.84
C HIS A 168 1.68 -14.75 -6.80
N ASN A 169 2.41 -15.81 -6.43
CA ASN A 169 1.87 -17.18 -6.32
C ASN A 169 1.04 -17.65 -7.55
N ASN A 170 1.54 -17.44 -8.77
CA ASN A 170 0.83 -17.71 -10.03
C ASN A 170 -0.51 -16.97 -10.18
N ARG A 171 -0.72 -15.90 -9.42
CA ARG A 171 -1.88 -15.00 -9.53
C ARG A 171 -1.41 -13.67 -10.06
N VAL A 172 -2.29 -13.02 -10.82
CA VAL A 172 -2.08 -11.66 -11.29
C VAL A 172 -3.29 -10.80 -10.95
N ALA A 173 -3.03 -9.60 -10.47
CA ALA A 173 -3.96 -8.49 -10.44
C ALA A 173 -3.39 -7.34 -11.28
N SER A 174 -4.24 -6.69 -12.06
CA SER A 174 -3.84 -5.57 -12.91
C SER A 174 -4.89 -4.47 -12.90
N ILE A 175 -4.43 -3.21 -12.87
CA ILE A 175 -5.25 -2.02 -13.07
C ILE A 175 -4.69 -1.30 -14.29
N ILE A 176 -5.49 -1.19 -15.34
CA ILE A 176 -5.13 -0.56 -16.62
C ILE A 176 -6.00 0.67 -16.84
N TYR A 177 -5.37 1.82 -16.96
CA TYR A 177 -6.02 3.08 -17.33
C TYR A 177 -5.97 3.26 -18.83
N MET A 178 -7.11 3.63 -19.41
CA MET A 178 -7.25 3.74 -20.85
C MET A 178 -8.21 4.84 -21.27
N GLU A 179 -8.05 5.23 -22.53
CA GLU A 179 -8.86 6.19 -23.24
C GLU A 179 -9.46 5.57 -24.51
N ASP A 180 -10.56 6.17 -24.96
CA ASP A 180 -11.21 5.88 -26.21
C ASP A 180 -10.36 6.40 -27.38
N GLY A 181 -9.86 5.50 -28.23
CA GLY A 181 -9.03 5.88 -29.38
C GLY A 181 -9.79 6.59 -30.51
N PHE A 182 -11.13 6.51 -30.55
CA PHE A 182 -11.93 7.17 -31.59
C PHE A 182 -12.29 8.61 -31.23
N GLN A 183 -12.65 8.85 -29.96
CA GLN A 183 -13.13 10.16 -29.50
C GLN A 183 -12.08 10.94 -28.69
N GLY A 184 -11.07 10.26 -28.16
CA GLY A 184 -10.18 10.79 -27.14
C GLY A 184 -10.87 10.88 -25.77
N GLY A 185 -10.11 10.76 -24.68
CA GLY A 185 -10.66 10.80 -23.32
C GLY A 185 -11.34 9.49 -22.90
N PRO A 186 -12.12 9.47 -21.81
CA PRO A 186 -12.61 8.23 -21.23
C PRO A 186 -13.69 7.56 -22.05
N ILE A 187 -13.69 6.22 -22.03
CA ILE A 187 -14.76 5.39 -22.57
C ILE A 187 -15.99 5.55 -21.65
N THR A 188 -17.02 6.23 -22.13
CA THR A 188 -18.26 6.50 -21.39
C THR A 188 -19.47 5.73 -21.91
N ASP A 189 -19.43 5.25 -23.17
CA ASP A 189 -20.53 4.47 -23.75
C ASP A 189 -20.63 3.08 -23.06
N PRO A 190 -21.75 2.77 -22.38
CA PRO A 190 -21.92 1.50 -21.69
C PRO A 190 -21.89 0.29 -22.63
N LYS A 191 -22.31 0.44 -23.89
CA LYS A 191 -22.24 -0.66 -24.87
C LYS A 191 -20.80 -0.99 -25.21
N ARG A 192 -19.97 0.03 -25.42
CA ARG A 192 -18.55 -0.14 -25.65
C ARG A 192 -17.84 -0.72 -24.44
N ILE A 193 -18.15 -0.23 -23.23
CA ILE A 193 -17.60 -0.78 -21.99
C ILE A 193 -17.91 -2.28 -21.88
N ALA A 194 -19.17 -2.66 -22.07
CA ALA A 194 -19.58 -4.06 -22.03
C ALA A 194 -18.87 -4.91 -23.10
N HIS A 195 -18.71 -4.39 -24.32
CA HIS A 195 -18.01 -5.09 -25.39
C HIS A 195 -16.52 -5.30 -25.07
N VAL A 196 -15.82 -4.27 -24.58
CA VAL A 196 -14.40 -4.38 -24.18
C VAL A 196 -14.25 -5.37 -23.03
N GLN A 197 -15.13 -5.29 -22.03
CA GLN A 197 -15.13 -6.20 -20.90
C GLN A 197 -15.33 -7.66 -21.35
N GLU A 198 -16.34 -7.94 -22.19
CA GLU A 198 -16.62 -9.28 -22.71
C GLU A 198 -15.43 -9.87 -23.48
N GLN A 199 -14.78 -9.09 -24.36
CA GLN A 199 -13.63 -9.57 -25.12
C GLN A 199 -12.45 -9.94 -24.22
N LEU A 200 -12.25 -9.21 -23.14
CA LEU A 200 -11.17 -9.47 -22.19
C LEU A 200 -11.51 -10.59 -21.21
N GLU A 201 -12.78 -10.73 -20.82
CA GLU A 201 -13.26 -11.89 -20.08
C GLU A 201 -12.96 -13.18 -20.84
N ASN A 202 -13.12 -13.20 -22.17
CA ASN A 202 -12.76 -14.35 -23.01
C ASN A 202 -11.25 -14.67 -22.99
N VAL A 203 -10.39 -13.66 -23.05
CA VAL A 203 -8.92 -13.83 -23.00
C VAL A 203 -8.46 -14.36 -21.66
N VAL A 204 -9.04 -13.82 -20.59
CA VAL A 204 -8.80 -14.34 -19.25
C VAL A 204 -9.32 -15.79 -19.26
N GLU A 205 -10.58 -16.03 -19.60
CA GLU A 205 -11.23 -17.34 -19.53
C GLU A 205 -10.52 -18.50 -20.24
N ALA A 206 -10.01 -18.29 -21.46
CA ALA A 206 -9.52 -19.34 -22.35
C ALA A 206 -8.45 -20.28 -21.75
N HIS A 207 -7.77 -19.87 -20.67
CA HIS A 207 -6.63 -20.59 -20.10
C HIS A 207 -6.75 -20.90 -18.60
N HIS A 208 -7.96 -20.90 -18.03
CA HIS A 208 -8.16 -21.18 -16.60
C HIS A 208 -8.48 -22.64 -16.27
N GLY A 209 -7.98 -23.11 -15.13
CA GLY A 209 -8.39 -24.37 -14.52
C GLY A 209 -9.80 -24.31 -13.90
N VAL A 210 -10.48 -25.45 -13.82
CA VAL A 210 -11.79 -25.55 -13.17
C VAL A 210 -11.67 -25.16 -11.69
N GLY A 211 -12.37 -24.10 -11.28
CA GLY A 211 -12.41 -23.63 -9.89
C GLY A 211 -11.51 -22.42 -9.58
N GLU A 212 -10.72 -21.93 -10.53
CA GLU A 212 -9.90 -20.74 -10.33
C GLU A 212 -10.74 -19.45 -10.34
N ARG A 213 -10.51 -18.55 -9.37
CA ARG A 213 -11.17 -17.23 -9.33
C ARG A 213 -10.57 -16.29 -10.38
N ARG A 214 -11.43 -15.56 -11.08
CA ARG A 214 -11.05 -14.53 -12.05
C ARG A 214 -12.09 -13.43 -12.07
N SER A 215 -11.69 -12.24 -12.47
CA SER A 215 -12.62 -11.13 -12.69
C SER A 215 -12.04 -10.15 -13.69
N VAL A 216 -12.88 -9.61 -14.57
CA VAL A 216 -12.58 -8.41 -15.34
C VAL A 216 -13.66 -7.40 -15.00
N ARG A 217 -13.28 -6.16 -14.69
CA ARG A 217 -14.23 -5.07 -14.44
C ARG A 217 -13.73 -3.80 -15.07
N LEU A 218 -14.51 -3.23 -16.00
CA LEU A 218 -14.30 -1.86 -16.44
C LEU A 218 -15.13 -0.90 -15.58
N THR A 219 -14.51 0.19 -15.14
CA THR A 219 -15.16 1.26 -14.39
C THR A 219 -14.91 2.58 -15.11
N ALA A 220 -16.00 3.25 -15.50
CA ALA A 220 -15.94 4.60 -16.05
C ALA A 220 -15.45 5.59 -14.98
N PRO A 221 -14.83 6.72 -15.36
CA PRO A 221 -14.39 7.72 -14.40
C PRO A 221 -15.57 8.27 -13.59
N ALA A 222 -15.41 8.30 -12.27
CA ALA A 222 -16.37 8.87 -11.34
C ALA A 222 -15.78 10.11 -10.66
N PRO A 223 -16.45 11.27 -10.72
CA PRO A 223 -15.93 12.50 -10.12
C PRO A 223 -15.82 12.35 -8.59
N GLY A 224 -14.65 12.65 -8.04
CA GLY A 224 -14.39 12.67 -6.60
C GLY A 224 -13.90 11.36 -5.99
N GLN A 225 -13.73 10.28 -6.76
CA GLN A 225 -13.23 9.01 -6.24
C GLN A 225 -11.71 8.90 -6.44
N LYS A 226 -10.94 9.17 -5.36
CA LYS A 226 -9.49 8.93 -5.35
C LYS A 226 -9.23 7.46 -5.06
N THR A 227 -8.93 6.68 -6.10
CA THR A 227 -8.49 5.28 -5.94
C THR A 227 -6.98 5.23 -5.76
N HIS A 228 -6.53 4.79 -4.58
CA HIS A 228 -5.12 4.45 -4.36
C HIS A 228 -4.82 3.11 -5.02
N THR A 229 -4.10 3.14 -6.14
CA THR A 229 -3.85 1.96 -7.00
C THR A 229 -3.21 0.82 -6.23
N GLY A 230 -2.24 1.11 -5.34
CA GLY A 230 -1.63 0.10 -4.48
C GLY A 230 -2.63 -0.58 -3.55
N ARG A 231 -3.50 0.20 -2.87
CA ARG A 231 -4.54 -0.35 -1.99
C ARG A 231 -5.56 -1.16 -2.77
N ARG A 232 -5.91 -0.72 -3.98
CA ARG A 232 -6.86 -1.44 -4.82
C ARG A 232 -6.30 -2.77 -5.31
N LEU A 233 -5.02 -2.81 -5.73
CA LEU A 233 -4.36 -4.06 -6.10
C LEU A 233 -4.27 -5.04 -4.92
N HIS A 234 -3.98 -4.55 -3.71
CA HIS A 234 -4.01 -5.37 -2.49
C HIS A 234 -5.37 -6.06 -2.30
N GLN A 235 -6.46 -5.30 -2.40
CA GLN A 235 -7.82 -5.83 -2.28
C GLN A 235 -8.15 -6.85 -3.38
N LEU A 236 -7.70 -6.60 -4.61
CA LEU A 236 -7.88 -7.53 -5.73
C LEU A 236 -7.15 -8.85 -5.46
N MET A 237 -5.88 -8.80 -5.05
CA MET A 237 -5.09 -10.00 -4.71
C MET A 237 -5.70 -10.78 -3.55
N TYR A 238 -6.11 -10.09 -2.48
CA TYR A 238 -6.79 -10.69 -1.32
C TYR A 238 -8.08 -11.43 -1.72
N ALA A 239 -8.95 -10.79 -2.50
CA ALA A 239 -10.19 -11.42 -3.00
C ALA A 239 -9.91 -12.64 -3.89
N SER A 240 -8.74 -12.62 -4.55
CA SER A 240 -8.24 -13.69 -5.41
C SER A 240 -7.71 -14.91 -4.63
N MET A 241 -7.56 -14.81 -3.30
CA MET A 241 -7.06 -15.84 -2.38
C MET A 241 -5.65 -16.36 -2.73
N ASP A 242 -4.70 -15.46 -2.98
CA ASP A 242 -3.31 -15.82 -3.30
C ASP A 242 -2.46 -16.21 -2.08
N HIS A 243 -3.08 -16.32 -0.90
CA HIS A 243 -2.40 -16.58 0.38
C HIS A 243 -2.31 -18.08 0.69
N GLU A 244 -1.46 -18.80 -0.04
CA GLU A 244 -1.10 -20.17 0.36
C GLU A 244 0.00 -20.16 1.44
N PRO A 245 -0.19 -20.86 2.58
CA PRO A 245 0.83 -20.95 3.61
C PRO A 245 2.03 -21.78 3.13
N CYS A 246 3.23 -21.41 3.58
CA CYS A 246 4.44 -22.20 3.35
C CYS A 246 4.28 -23.61 3.93
N GLN A 247 4.09 -24.62 3.07
CA GLN A 247 3.91 -26.01 3.51
C GLN A 247 5.16 -26.61 4.20
N GLY A 248 6.36 -26.07 3.94
CA GLY A 248 7.62 -26.52 4.54
C GLY A 248 7.95 -25.92 5.91
N CYS A 249 7.30 -24.82 6.32
CA CYS A 249 7.61 -24.11 7.57
C CYS A 249 6.85 -24.61 8.81
N ASN A 250 5.91 -25.54 8.65
CA ASN A 250 5.10 -26.09 9.75
C ASN A 250 5.81 -27.22 10.53
N GLY A 251 6.98 -27.71 10.06
CA GLY A 251 7.71 -28.80 10.72
C GLY A 251 9.24 -28.83 10.51
N GLY A 252 9.81 -27.92 9.70
CA GLY A 252 11.26 -27.83 9.50
C GLY A 252 11.95 -27.00 10.60
N GLY A 253 13.06 -27.50 11.14
CA GLY A 253 13.87 -26.78 12.13
C GLY A 253 14.35 -25.39 11.67
N LEU A 254 14.92 -24.59 12.59
CA LEU A 254 15.32 -23.18 12.36
C LEU A 254 16.11 -22.92 11.06
N ALA A 255 16.84 -23.93 10.55
CA ALA A 255 17.58 -23.84 9.29
C ALA A 255 16.69 -23.61 8.05
N HIS A 256 15.48 -24.19 7.98
CA HIS A 256 14.57 -23.99 6.85
C HIS A 256 13.97 -22.58 6.85
N ARG A 257 13.61 -22.04 8.03
CA ARG A 257 13.07 -20.67 8.16
C ARG A 257 14.05 -19.60 7.70
N ASN A 258 15.35 -19.81 7.91
CA ASN A 258 16.37 -18.85 7.48
C ASN A 258 16.65 -18.89 5.97
N ASN A 259 16.31 -19.97 5.26
CA ASN A 259 16.52 -20.13 3.82
C ASN A 259 15.24 -20.05 2.98
N CYS A 260 14.08 -19.88 3.62
CA CYS A 260 12.80 -19.74 2.94
C CYS A 260 12.69 -18.36 2.28
N THR A 261 12.30 -18.34 1.01
CA THR A 261 12.00 -17.11 0.25
C THR A 261 10.58 -16.60 0.50
N GLN A 262 9.73 -17.39 1.17
CA GLN A 262 8.36 -17.00 1.48
C GLN A 262 8.28 -16.11 2.72
N ILE A 263 7.20 -15.32 2.77
CA ILE A 263 6.90 -14.43 3.90
C ILE A 263 6.66 -15.29 5.15
N HIS A 264 7.40 -15.01 6.22
CA HIS A 264 7.20 -15.63 7.52
C HIS A 264 6.47 -14.64 8.43
N VAL A 265 5.34 -15.08 9.00
CA VAL A 265 4.56 -14.30 9.96
C VAL A 265 4.44 -15.11 11.24
N SER A 266 4.74 -14.49 12.38
CA SER A 266 4.46 -15.07 13.70
C SER A 266 3.75 -14.04 14.57
N ILE A 267 2.77 -14.51 15.34
CA ILE A 267 1.97 -13.68 16.24
C ILE A 267 2.21 -14.17 17.67
N GLU A 268 2.61 -13.26 18.55
CA GLU A 268 2.82 -13.51 19.97
C GLU A 268 1.81 -12.70 20.78
N SER A 269 1.00 -13.35 21.62
CA SER A 269 -0.01 -12.65 22.43
C SER A 269 0.59 -12.26 23.79
N CYS A 270 0.67 -10.95 24.07
CA CYS A 270 1.08 -10.41 25.36
C CYS A 270 -0.15 -10.15 26.23
N LYS A 271 -0.66 -11.20 26.88
CA LYS A 271 -1.89 -11.13 27.71
C LYS A 271 -1.81 -10.12 28.86
N GLU A 272 -0.61 -9.87 29.40
CA GLU A 272 -0.39 -8.95 30.52
C GLU A 272 -0.57 -7.48 30.13
N LYS A 273 -0.25 -7.15 28.88
CA LYS A 273 -0.29 -5.77 28.36
C LYS A 273 -1.45 -5.52 27.39
N GLY A 274 -2.22 -6.55 27.06
CA GLY A 274 -3.42 -6.43 26.23
C GLY A 274 -3.16 -6.21 24.74
N TYR A 275 -1.96 -6.54 24.24
CA TYR A 275 -1.61 -6.42 22.83
C TYR A 275 -1.04 -7.72 22.26
N SER A 276 -1.05 -7.84 20.94
CA SER A 276 -0.37 -8.89 20.19
C SER A 276 0.80 -8.31 19.41
N VAL A 277 1.90 -9.05 19.33
CA VAL A 277 3.07 -8.71 18.53
C VAL A 277 3.02 -9.51 17.24
N VAL A 278 3.04 -8.83 16.11
CA VAL A 278 3.16 -9.41 14.78
C VAL A 278 4.58 -9.19 14.29
N ASN A 279 5.28 -10.29 14.07
CA ASN A 279 6.60 -10.32 13.44
C ASN A 279 6.43 -10.79 12.00
N VAL A 280 6.82 -9.95 11.05
CA VAL A 280 6.80 -10.26 9.61
C VAL A 280 8.22 -10.20 9.08
N ARG A 281 8.65 -11.26 8.41
CA ARG A 281 9.96 -11.36 7.77
C ARG A 281 9.81 -11.74 6.31
N SER A 282 10.49 -11.00 5.44
CA SER A 282 10.50 -11.23 3.99
C SER A 282 11.87 -10.95 3.41
N ARG A 283 12.25 -11.66 2.34
CA ARG A 283 13.51 -11.44 1.62
C ARG A 283 13.39 -10.39 0.51
N ASP A 284 12.25 -10.30 -0.15
CA ASP A 284 12.17 -9.61 -1.44
C ASP A 284 10.76 -9.08 -1.74
N ARG A 285 10.19 -8.35 -0.78
CA ARG A 285 8.89 -7.70 -0.98
C ARG A 285 9.02 -6.19 -0.77
N PRO A 286 9.18 -5.39 -1.84
CA PRO A 286 9.00 -3.95 -1.73
C PRO A 286 7.56 -3.68 -1.26
N LYS A 287 7.34 -2.56 -0.56
CA LYS A 287 6.02 -2.18 -0.03
C LYS A 287 5.46 -3.18 1.03
N LEU A 288 6.30 -4.01 1.66
CA LEU A 288 5.88 -4.93 2.74
C LEU A 288 5.14 -4.21 3.88
N LEU A 289 5.68 -3.08 4.36
CA LEU A 289 5.02 -2.27 5.40
C LEU A 289 3.61 -1.87 4.95
N PHE A 290 3.49 -1.35 3.73
CA PHE A 290 2.21 -0.94 3.16
C PHE A 290 1.21 -2.11 3.12
N ASP A 291 1.62 -3.26 2.59
CA ASP A 291 0.77 -4.45 2.50
C ASP A 291 0.35 -4.99 3.88
N THR A 292 1.26 -4.99 4.85
CA THR A 292 0.94 -5.41 6.21
C THR A 292 -0.06 -4.44 6.87
N LEU A 293 0.12 -3.13 6.68
CA LEU A 293 -0.83 -2.14 7.19
C LEU A 293 -2.20 -2.25 6.53
N CYS A 294 -2.27 -2.53 5.22
CA CYS A 294 -3.54 -2.83 4.55
C CYS A 294 -4.23 -4.03 5.20
N ALA A 295 -3.53 -5.15 5.35
CA ALA A 295 -4.09 -6.36 5.94
C ALA A 295 -4.57 -6.15 7.38
N LEU A 296 -3.78 -5.49 8.22
CA LEU A 296 -4.15 -5.18 9.60
C LEU A 296 -5.37 -4.25 9.68
N THR A 297 -5.40 -3.21 8.84
CA THR A 297 -6.52 -2.26 8.79
C THR A 297 -7.80 -2.94 8.31
N ASP A 298 -7.72 -3.80 7.30
CA ASP A 298 -8.86 -4.54 6.76
C ASP A 298 -9.41 -5.56 7.79
N MET A 299 -8.55 -6.07 8.69
CA MET A 299 -8.93 -6.87 9.86
C MET A 299 -9.36 -6.04 11.08
N GLN A 300 -9.41 -4.71 10.96
CA GLN A 300 -9.77 -3.77 12.03
C GLN A 300 -8.81 -3.75 13.24
N TYR A 301 -7.55 -4.16 13.05
CA TYR A 301 -6.50 -3.99 14.06
C TYR A 301 -5.92 -2.57 14.04
N VAL A 302 -5.55 -2.07 15.21
CA VAL A 302 -4.87 -0.79 15.36
C VAL A 302 -3.40 -1.04 15.70
N VAL A 303 -2.50 -0.40 14.94
CA VAL A 303 -1.06 -0.44 15.20
C VAL A 303 -0.71 0.60 16.27
N PHE A 304 -0.12 0.14 17.37
CA PHE A 304 0.28 1.01 18.48
C PHE A 304 1.77 1.35 18.43
N HIS A 305 2.61 0.35 18.23
CA HIS A 305 4.02 0.53 17.94
C HIS A 305 4.42 -0.29 16.72
N ALA A 306 5.30 0.25 15.88
CA ALA A 306 5.91 -0.56 14.83
C ALA A 306 7.34 -0.12 14.52
N ALA A 307 8.16 -1.10 14.16
CA ALA A 307 9.52 -0.89 13.68
C ALA A 307 9.72 -1.68 12.38
N VAL A 308 10.21 -1.00 11.34
CA VAL A 308 10.58 -1.60 10.06
C VAL A 308 12.06 -1.42 9.85
N SER A 309 12.71 -2.47 9.35
CA SER A 309 14.06 -2.37 8.83
C SER A 309 14.24 -3.28 7.62
N SER A 310 14.78 -2.72 6.55
CA SER A 310 15.21 -3.43 5.35
C SER A 310 16.72 -3.24 5.12
N LYS A 311 17.60 -3.86 5.92
CA LYS A 311 19.03 -3.94 5.58
C LYS A 311 19.66 -5.26 6.07
N GLY A 312 20.45 -5.88 5.18
CA GLY A 312 21.39 -6.94 5.51
C GLY A 312 22.47 -6.46 6.49
N THR A 313 22.96 -7.41 7.29
CA THR A 313 23.99 -7.31 8.33
C THR A 313 23.99 -6.08 9.24
N MET A 314 22.88 -5.68 9.88
CA MET A 314 22.96 -4.89 11.13
C MET A 314 21.84 -5.24 12.09
N ALA A 315 22.21 -5.66 13.30
CA ALA A 315 21.29 -5.94 14.41
C ALA A 315 20.71 -4.62 14.95
N ASP A 316 19.39 -4.53 15.06
CA ASP A 316 18.72 -3.50 15.86
C ASP A 316 17.98 -4.17 17.03
N GLN A 317 18.31 -3.68 18.23
CA GLN A 317 17.92 -4.23 19.53
C GLN A 317 16.46 -3.89 19.85
N VAL A 318 15.55 -4.86 19.74
CA VAL A 318 14.25 -4.83 20.42
C VAL A 318 14.42 -5.52 21.78
N ARG A 319 14.47 -4.77 22.89
CA ARG A 319 14.35 -5.36 24.24
C ARG A 319 12.90 -5.86 24.36
N HIS A 320 12.56 -7.14 24.60
CA HIS A 320 13.19 -8.16 25.44
C HIS A 320 13.12 -9.57 24.80
N HIS A 321 14.22 -10.31 24.95
CA HIS A 321 14.38 -11.78 24.85
C HIS A 321 14.10 -12.48 23.50
N HIS A 322 14.92 -12.22 22.48
CA HIS A 322 15.81 -13.19 21.83
C HIS A 322 16.34 -12.58 20.52
N ALA A 323 17.63 -12.27 20.48
CA ALA A 323 18.29 -11.81 19.27
C ALA A 323 18.52 -12.98 18.30
N PHE A 324 18.12 -12.83 17.04
CA PHE A 324 18.66 -13.61 15.93
C PHE A 324 19.20 -12.66 14.86
N LEU A 325 20.48 -12.82 14.55
CA LEU A 325 21.18 -12.16 13.43
C LEU A 325 20.66 -12.74 12.12
N THR A 326 19.98 -11.94 11.28
CA THR A 326 19.61 -12.41 9.93
C THR A 326 19.52 -11.27 8.90
N ASP A 327 20.01 -11.52 7.69
CA ASP A 327 20.05 -10.61 6.54
C ASP A 327 18.69 -10.35 5.85
N HIS A 328 17.60 -10.17 6.60
CA HIS A 328 16.24 -10.11 6.00
C HIS A 328 15.50 -8.86 6.44
N ASN A 329 14.53 -8.44 5.62
CA ASN A 329 13.62 -7.37 5.99
C ASN A 329 12.75 -7.86 7.15
N PHE A 330 12.66 -7.04 8.19
CA PHE A 330 11.93 -7.33 9.40
C PHE A 330 10.95 -6.19 9.69
N LEU A 331 9.74 -6.58 10.07
CA LEU A 331 8.67 -5.70 10.48
C LEU A 331 8.10 -6.24 11.80
N PHE A 332 8.25 -5.44 12.84
CA PHE A 332 7.71 -5.67 14.17
C PHE A 332 6.53 -4.73 14.37
N ILE A 333 5.39 -5.27 14.78
CA ILE A 333 4.18 -4.48 15.00
C ILE A 333 3.51 -4.93 16.30
N GLU A 334 3.30 -4.02 17.23
CA GLU A 334 2.38 -4.23 18.35
C GLU A 334 0.99 -3.75 17.93
N ILE A 335 0.02 -4.66 17.95
CA ILE A 335 -1.38 -4.43 17.61
C ILE A 335 -2.28 -4.67 18.81
N VAL A 336 -3.35 -3.90 18.93
CA VAL A 336 -4.40 -4.09 19.95
C VAL A 336 -5.69 -4.54 19.28
#